data_AF-A0A6V7KFV5-F1
#
_entry.id   AF-A0A6V7KFV5-F1
#
_cell.length_a   1.000
_cell.length_b   1.000
_cell.length_c   1.000
_cell.angle_alpha   90.00
_cell.angle_beta   90.00
_cell.angle_gamma   90.00
#
_symmetry.space_group_name_H-M   'P 1'
#
loop_
_entity.id
_entity.type
_entity.pdbx_description
1 polymer ?
#
loop_
_entity_poly.entity_id
_entity_poly.type
_entity_poly.pdbx_seq_one_letter_code
_entity_poly.pdbx_strand_id
1 'polypeptide(L)'
;KGNFLALDLGGTNFRVLLITLDGMNFDMQSKIYAIPQSLMLGTGTQLFDHIAQCLALFVKELKMENEVLPLGFTFSFPLTQHGLTEGYLVRWTKGFDCSGVVDKDVVALLEQAIARRN
;
A
#
# COMPACT_ATOMS: atom_id res chain seq x y z
N LYS A 1 -13.17 -19.25 -6.20
CA LYS A 1 -11.81 -18.75 -6.47
C LYS A 1 -11.80 -17.23 -6.53
N GLY A 2 -10.89 -16.54 -5.84
CA GLY A 2 -10.78 -15.08 -5.88
C GLY A 2 -9.35 -14.60 -5.66
N ASN A 3 -8.97 -13.52 -6.32
CA ASN A 3 -7.63 -12.91 -6.24
C ASN A 3 -7.70 -11.62 -5.45
N PHE A 4 -6.79 -11.45 -4.49
CA PHE A 4 -6.76 -10.31 -3.57
C PHE A 4 -5.36 -9.75 -3.50
N LEU A 5 -5.24 -8.44 -3.47
CA LEU A 5 -3.98 -7.78 -3.17
C LEU A 5 -3.89 -7.51 -1.67
N ALA A 6 -2.68 -7.61 -1.14
CA ALA A 6 -2.36 -7.08 0.18
C ALA A 6 -1.10 -6.23 0.09
N LEU A 7 -1.10 -5.11 0.80
CA LEU A 7 0.04 -4.23 0.94
C LEU A 7 0.41 -4.12 2.42
N ASP A 8 1.66 -4.40 2.75
CA ASP A 8 2.19 -4.30 4.11
C ASP A 8 3.31 -3.27 4.16
N LEU A 9 3.00 -2.10 4.73
CA LEU A 9 3.95 -1.00 4.88
C LEU A 9 4.65 -1.11 6.25
N GLY A 10 5.91 -1.56 6.21
CA GLY A 10 6.79 -1.71 7.36
C GLY A 10 7.69 -0.49 7.62
N GLY A 11 8.82 -0.73 8.29
CA GLY A 11 9.77 0.34 8.68
C GLY A 11 10.75 0.76 7.58
N THR A 12 11.32 -0.18 6.83
CA THR A 12 12.35 0.10 5.81
C THR A 12 12.03 -0.49 4.44
N ASN A 13 11.01 -1.33 4.40
CA ASN A 13 10.51 -1.99 3.20
C ASN A 13 8.99 -2.05 3.29
N PHE A 14 8.36 -2.26 2.14
CA PHE A 14 7.00 -2.73 2.08
C PHE A 14 6.90 -3.98 1.21
N ARG A 15 5.84 -4.74 1.44
CA ARG A 15 5.54 -5.95 0.69
C ARG A 15 4.24 -5.77 -0.05
N VAL A 16 4.22 -6.19 -1.31
CA VAL A 16 3.00 -6.38 -2.10
C VAL A 16 2.79 -7.88 -2.25
N LEU A 17 1.55 -8.34 -2.05
CA LEU A 17 1.16 -9.74 -2.15
C LEU A 17 -0.05 -9.89 -3.07
N LEU A 18 -0.04 -10.94 -3.89
CA LEU A 18 -1.23 -11.47 -4.56
C LEU A 18 -1.61 -12.79 -3.86
N ILE A 19 -2.81 -12.84 -3.33
CA ILE A 19 -3.37 -14.00 -2.63
C ILE A 19 -4.49 -14.56 -3.50
N THR A 20 -4.35 -15.82 -3.90
CA THR A 20 -5.41 -16.56 -4.63
C THR A 20 -6.08 -17.53 -3.66
N LEU A 21 -7.34 -17.31 -3.35
CA LEU A 21 -8.13 -18.20 -2.50
C LEU A 21 -9.00 -19.11 -3.36
N ASP A 22 -8.94 -20.42 -3.13
CA ASP A 22 -9.76 -21.42 -3.82
C ASP A 22 -10.30 -22.49 -2.86
N GLY A 23 -11.46 -22.19 -2.26
CA GLY A 23 -12.06 -23.04 -1.23
C GLY A 23 -11.19 -23.07 0.02
N MET A 24 -10.67 -24.24 0.36
CA MET A 24 -9.73 -24.42 1.49
C MET A 24 -8.26 -24.25 1.08
N ASN A 25 -7.97 -24.11 -0.21
CA ASN A 25 -6.60 -23.92 -0.71
C ASN A 25 -6.30 -22.43 -0.89
N PHE A 26 -5.03 -22.06 -0.74
CA PHE A 26 -4.55 -20.74 -1.10
C PHE A 26 -3.17 -20.81 -1.76
N ASP A 27 -2.91 -19.86 -2.66
CA ASP A 27 -1.59 -19.57 -3.22
C ASP A 27 -1.23 -18.11 -2.93
N MET A 28 0.07 -17.84 -2.75
CA MET A 28 0.55 -16.51 -2.40
C MET A 28 1.84 -16.19 -3.14
N GLN A 29 1.80 -15.10 -3.90
CA GLN A 29 2.97 -14.50 -4.53
C GLN A 29 3.25 -13.17 -3.86
N SER A 30 4.52 -12.84 -3.61
CA SER A 30 4.87 -11.58 -2.95
C SER A 30 6.18 -11.00 -3.45
N LYS A 31 6.30 -9.68 -3.33
CA LYS A 31 7.51 -8.94 -3.65
C LYS A 31 7.77 -7.87 -2.60
N ILE A 32 9.03 -7.75 -2.19
CA ILE A 32 9.48 -6.75 -1.23
C ILE A 32 10.12 -5.61 -2.01
N TYR A 33 9.75 -4.39 -1.64
CA TYR A 33 10.28 -3.15 -2.20
C TYR A 33 10.92 -2.33 -1.08
N ALA A 34 12.15 -1.90 -1.31
CA ALA A 34 12.83 -0.98 -0.40
C ALA A 34 12.18 0.41 -0.45
N ILE A 35 12.19 1.08 0.70
CA ILE A 35 11.78 2.48 0.82
C ILE A 35 13.04 3.29 1.08
N PRO A 36 13.55 4.03 0.06
CA PRO A 36 14.66 4.94 0.27
C PRO A 36 14.39 5.91 1.43
N GLN A 37 15.43 6.21 2.22
CA GLN A 37 15.31 7.15 3.33
C GLN A 37 14.80 8.53 2.89
N SER A 38 15.15 8.95 1.66
CA SER A 38 14.64 10.20 1.07
C SER A 38 13.11 10.21 0.90
N LEU A 39 12.47 9.05 0.71
CA LEU A 39 11.01 8.94 0.69
C LEU A 39 10.43 8.88 2.10
N MET A 40 11.10 8.21 3.05
CA MET A 40 10.68 8.15 4.46
C MET A 40 10.63 9.54 5.11
N LEU A 41 11.47 10.47 4.66
CA LEU A 41 11.56 11.85 5.15
C LEU A 41 11.04 12.88 4.14
N GLY A 42 10.42 12.41 3.04
CA GLY A 42 9.96 13.25 1.95
C GLY A 42 8.54 13.79 2.15
N THR A 43 7.83 13.99 1.05
CA THR A 43 6.39 14.29 1.08
C THR A 43 5.55 13.02 1.06
N GLY A 44 4.35 13.09 1.61
CA GLY A 44 3.36 12.04 1.49
C GLY A 44 3.11 11.63 0.04
N THR A 45 2.93 12.62 -0.84
CA THR A 45 2.75 12.38 -2.28
C THR A 45 3.86 11.51 -2.86
N GLN A 46 5.13 11.81 -2.58
CA GLN A 46 6.25 11.00 -3.06
C GLN A 46 6.24 9.56 -2.53
N LEU A 47 5.91 9.37 -1.24
CA LEU A 47 5.81 8.04 -0.65
C LEU A 47 4.69 7.22 -1.31
N PHE A 48 3.48 7.77 -1.37
CA PHE A 48 2.33 7.05 -1.92
C PHE A 48 2.44 6.83 -3.44
N ASP A 49 3.05 7.75 -4.18
CA ASP A 49 3.34 7.57 -5.61
C ASP A 49 4.35 6.42 -5.86
N HIS A 50 5.37 6.30 -5.00
CA HIS A 50 6.30 5.16 -5.04
C HIS A 50 5.59 3.83 -4.77
N ILE A 51 4.71 3.81 -3.75
CA ILE A 51 3.89 2.63 -3.44
C ILE A 51 3.01 2.25 -4.64
N ALA A 52 2.30 3.21 -5.24
CA ALA A 52 1.46 2.98 -6.41
C ALA A 52 2.26 2.49 -7.63
N GLN A 53 3.48 3.03 -7.83
CA GLN A 53 4.39 2.57 -8.90
C GLN A 53 4.82 1.11 -8.70
N CYS A 54 5.18 0.70 -7.48
CA CYS A 54 5.53 -0.68 -7.19
C CYS A 54 4.34 -1.62 -7.34
N LEU A 55 3.15 -1.21 -6.90
CA LEU A 55 1.92 -1.97 -7.09
C LEU A 55 1.66 -2.23 -8.58
N ALA A 56 1.76 -1.19 -9.42
CA ALA A 56 1.58 -1.31 -10.87
C ALA A 56 2.62 -2.25 -11.51
N LEU A 57 3.88 -2.19 -11.08
CA LEU A 57 4.92 -3.11 -11.57
C LEU A 57 4.62 -4.56 -11.20
N PHE A 58 4.21 -4.80 -9.96
CA PHE A 58 3.88 -6.13 -9.46
C PHE A 58 2.68 -6.74 -10.20
N VAL A 59 1.61 -5.97 -10.35
CA VAL A 59 0.40 -6.43 -11.06
C VAL A 59 0.70 -6.74 -12.53
N LYS A 60 1.51 -5.89 -13.19
CA LYS A 60 1.94 -6.12 -14.59
C LYS A 60 2.83 -7.35 -14.74
N GLU A 61 3.74 -7.59 -13.80
CA GLU A 61 4.61 -8.78 -13.79
C GLU A 61 3.78 -10.07 -13.71
N LEU A 62 2.67 -10.05 -12.97
CA LEU A 62 1.74 -11.17 -12.82
C LEU A 62 0.67 -11.24 -13.92
N LYS A 63 0.66 -10.31 -14.89
CA LYS A 63 -0.33 -10.19 -15.97
C LYS A 63 -1.76 -9.99 -15.45
N MET A 64 -1.91 -9.19 -14.40
CA MET A 64 -3.17 -8.94 -13.70
C MET A 64 -3.68 -7.50 -13.91
N GLU A 65 -3.11 -6.74 -14.84
CA GLU A 65 -3.38 -5.31 -15.05
C GLU A 65 -4.81 -4.99 -15.52
N ASN A 66 -5.54 -5.98 -16.03
CA ASN A 66 -6.93 -5.82 -16.50
C ASN A 66 -7.96 -6.29 -15.46
N GLU A 67 -7.52 -6.73 -14.28
CA GLU A 67 -8.39 -7.25 -13.23
C GLU A 67 -8.69 -6.17 -12.17
N VAL A 68 -9.92 -6.16 -11.65
CA VAL A 68 -10.27 -5.36 -10.47
C VAL A 68 -9.98 -6.18 -9.22
N LEU A 69 -8.90 -5.85 -8.52
CA LEU A 69 -8.41 -6.60 -7.37
C LEU A 69 -8.73 -5.86 -6.07
N PRO A 70 -9.53 -6.45 -5.16
CA PRO A 70 -9.69 -5.90 -3.82
C PRO A 70 -8.33 -5.86 -3.11
N LEU A 71 -8.02 -4.75 -2.46
CA LEU A 71 -6.74 -4.53 -1.80
C LEU A 71 -6.92 -4.33 -0.30
N GLY A 72 -6.24 -5.16 0.49
CA GLY A 72 -6.05 -4.94 1.92
C GLY A 72 -4.80 -4.10 2.17
N PHE A 73 -4.91 -3.03 2.95
CA PHE A 73 -3.79 -2.15 3.27
C PHE A 73 -3.41 -2.25 4.75
N THR A 74 -2.41 -3.09 5.04
CA THR A 74 -1.78 -3.18 6.36
C THR A 74 -0.84 -1.99 6.55
N PHE A 75 -1.39 -0.91 7.10
CA PHE A 75 -0.65 0.31 7.41
C PHE A 75 -0.22 0.31 8.89
N SER A 76 0.98 -0.18 9.15
CA SER A 76 1.47 -0.46 10.52
C SER A 76 1.95 0.79 11.28
N PHE A 77 1.13 1.83 11.31
CA PHE A 77 1.34 3.07 12.06
C PHE A 77 0.12 3.40 12.93
N PRO A 78 0.26 4.24 13.96
CA PRO A 78 -0.88 4.69 14.74
C PRO A 78 -1.92 5.41 13.85
N LEU A 79 -3.11 4.81 13.73
CA LEU A 79 -4.25 5.36 13.01
C LEU A 79 -5.43 5.62 13.95
N THR A 80 -6.21 6.65 13.65
CA THR A 80 -7.61 6.76 14.07
C THR A 80 -8.47 6.18 12.95
N GLN A 81 -9.07 5.02 13.18
CA GLN A 81 -9.91 4.35 12.18
C GLN A 81 -11.38 4.73 12.38
N HIS A 82 -12.00 5.30 11.34
CA HIS A 82 -13.43 5.64 11.35
C HIS A 82 -14.29 4.58 10.63
N GLY A 83 -13.65 3.76 9.80
CA GLY A 83 -14.29 2.65 9.09
C GLY A 83 -13.25 1.68 8.54
N LEU A 84 -13.71 0.65 7.82
CA LEU A 84 -12.83 -0.34 7.22
C LEU A 84 -11.91 0.26 6.14
N THR A 85 -12.40 1.30 5.45
CA THR A 85 -11.72 1.97 4.33
C THR A 85 -11.42 3.43 4.64
N GLU A 86 -11.31 3.81 5.92
CA GLU A 86 -11.05 5.19 6.34
C GLU A 86 -10.18 5.20 7.60
N GLY A 87 -8.94 5.70 7.48
CA GLY A 87 -7.97 5.68 8.56
C GLY A 87 -7.04 6.89 8.53
N TYR A 88 -7.10 7.71 9.58
CA TYR A 88 -6.31 8.94 9.69
C TYR A 88 -5.01 8.70 10.44
N LEU A 89 -3.88 9.08 9.85
CA LEU A 89 -2.58 8.96 10.52
C LEU A 89 -2.50 9.89 11.73
N VAL A 90 -2.23 9.34 12.92
CA VAL A 90 -2.05 10.13 14.14
C VAL A 90 -0.63 10.68 14.25
N ARG A 91 0.37 9.83 13.99
CA ARG A 91 1.79 10.22 13.99
C ARG A 91 2.65 9.20 13.29
N TRP A 92 3.75 9.65 12.70
CA TRP A 92 4.76 8.74 12.19
C TRP A 92 5.56 8.05 13.30
N THR A 93 6.09 6.88 12.98
CA THR A 93 7.02 6.11 13.82
C THR A 93 8.08 5.45 12.90
N LYS A 94 8.99 4.64 13.45
CA LYS A 94 9.93 3.81 12.65
C LYS A 94 10.85 4.62 11.71
N GLY A 95 11.12 5.89 12.04
CA GLY A 95 11.97 6.78 11.25
C GLY A 95 11.29 7.43 10.05
N PHE A 96 9.97 7.25 9.88
CA PHE A 96 9.20 8.05 8.93
C PHE A 96 8.94 9.45 9.49
N ASP A 97 8.88 10.42 8.60
CA ASP A 97 8.42 11.78 8.86
C ASP A 97 7.90 12.45 7.58
N CYS A 98 7.04 11.73 6.83
CA CYS A 98 6.53 12.24 5.56
C CYS A 98 5.57 13.42 5.80
N SER A 99 5.88 14.57 5.20
CA SER A 99 5.03 15.76 5.29
C SER A 99 3.68 15.59 4.59
N GLY A 100 2.63 16.20 5.13
CA GLY A 100 1.30 16.19 4.51
C GLY A 100 0.48 14.89 4.67
N VAL A 101 0.87 13.99 5.60
CA VAL A 101 0.15 12.73 5.85
C VAL A 101 -0.51 12.67 7.23
N VAL A 102 0.10 13.29 8.26
CA VAL A 102 -0.51 13.34 9.60
C VAL A 102 -1.86 14.06 9.51
N ASP A 103 -2.85 13.52 10.22
CA ASP A 103 -4.27 13.90 10.19
C ASP A 103 -4.95 13.77 8.82
N LYS A 104 -4.38 12.97 7.91
CA LYS A 104 -4.99 12.64 6.61
C LYS A 104 -5.38 11.18 6.54
N ASP A 105 -6.44 10.92 5.77
CA ASP A 105 -6.87 9.56 5.47
C ASP A 105 -5.87 8.89 4.51
N VAL A 106 -5.20 7.85 5.00
CA VAL A 106 -4.16 7.14 4.26
C VAL A 106 -4.74 6.27 3.15
N VAL A 107 -6.02 5.89 3.25
CA VAL A 107 -6.72 5.15 2.18
C VAL A 107 -6.94 6.09 0.99
N ALA A 108 -7.53 7.27 1.22
CA ALA A 108 -7.68 8.29 0.18
C ALA A 108 -6.35 8.70 -0.46
N LEU A 109 -5.27 8.84 0.32
CA LEU A 109 -3.94 9.16 -0.22
C LEU A 109 -3.41 8.08 -1.17
N LEU A 110 -3.60 6.80 -0.83
CA LEU A 110 -3.22 5.68 -1.69
C LEU A 110 -4.08 5.64 -2.96
N GLU A 111 -5.40 5.80 -2.84
CA GLU A 111 -6.32 5.84 -3.99
C GLU A 111 -5.97 6.97 -4.95
N GLN A 112 -5.68 8.17 -4.43
CA GLN A 112 -5.24 9.29 -5.25
C GLN A 112 -3.91 9.01 -5.96
N ALA A 113 -2.96 8.35 -5.31
CA ALA A 113 -1.69 7.97 -5.93
C ALA A 113 -1.87 6.94 -7.05
N ILE A 114 -2.78 5.97 -6.85
CA ILE A 114 -3.16 5.00 -7.89
C ILE A 114 -3.84 5.74 -9.05
N ALA A 115 -4.78 6.65 -8.77
CA ALA A 115 -5.49 7.41 -9.79
C ALA A 115 -4.58 8.33 -10.62
N ARG A 116 -3.57 8.98 -10.01
CA ARG A 116 -2.59 9.82 -10.72
C ARG A 116 -1.77 9.07 -11.78
N ARG A 117 -1.70 7.73 -11.69
CA ARG A 117 -0.97 6.90 -12.65
C ARG A 117 -1.80 6.45 -13.85
N ASN A 118 -3.12 6.47 -13.73
CA ASN A 118 -4.05 6.05 -14.77
C ASN A 118 -4.45 7.23 -15.66
#